data_AF-F0SDA1-F1
#
_entry.id   AF-F0SDA1-F1
#
_cell.length_a   1.000
_cell.length_b   1.000
_cell.length_c   1.000
_cell.angle_alpha   90.00
_cell.angle_beta   90.00
_cell.angle_gamma   90.00
#
_symmetry.space_group_name_H-M   'P 1'
#
loop_
_entity.id
_entity.type
_entity.pdbx_description
1 polymer ?
#
loop_
_entity_poly.entity_id
_entity_poly.type
_entity_poly.pdbx_seq_one_letter_code
_entity_poly.pdbx_strand_id
1 'polypeptide(L)' 'METLIVRPENKEQLEAIKAFLKALKINFEKKEYTENYDPEFVKTIKVAEERADYKTIDPHNLWESLK' A
#
# COMPACT_ATOMS: atom_id res chain seq x y z
N MET A 1 21.23 12.29 2.84
CA MET A 1 21.31 11.12 1.94
C MET A 1 19.88 10.73 1.58
N GLU A 2 19.63 10.39 0.32
CA GLU A 2 18.30 10.09 -0.20
C GLU A 2 18.03 8.56 -0.18
N THR A 3 16.77 8.16 -0.01
CA THR A 3 16.34 6.75 -0.07
C THR A 3 15.55 6.52 -1.35
N LEU A 4 15.99 5.57 -2.17
CA LEU A 4 15.30 5.18 -3.40
C LEU A 4 14.35 4.02 -3.12
N ILE A 5 13.07 4.19 -3.47
CA ILE A 5 12.05 3.13 -3.41
C ILE A 5 11.77 2.64 -4.83
N VAL A 6 12.00 1.36 -5.10
CA VAL A 6 11.79 0.75 -6.42
C VAL A 6 10.56 -0.15 -6.39
N ARG A 7 9.67 -0.02 -7.37
CA ARG A 7 8.44 -0.82 -7.52
C ARG A 7 8.46 -1.57 -8.86
N PRO A 8 9.05 -2.78 -8.91
CA PRO A 8 9.10 -3.58 -10.14
C PRO A 8 7.69 -4.05 -10.54
N GLU A 9 7.39 -4.02 -11.84
CA GLU A 9 6.08 -4.41 -12.39
C GLU A 9 5.97 -5.92 -12.63
N ASN A 10 7.10 -6.61 -12.80
CA ASN A 10 7.15 -8.04 -13.07
C ASN A 10 8.34 -8.73 -12.37
N LYS A 11 8.34 -10.07 -12.41
CA LYS A 11 9.35 -10.90 -11.76
C LYS A 11 10.75 -10.69 -12.34
N GLU A 12 10.86 -10.56 -13.66
CA GLU A 12 12.15 -10.37 -14.34
C GLU A 12 12.84 -9.06 -13.92
N GLN A 13 12.08 -7.96 -13.87
CA GLN A 13 12.57 -6.67 -13.38
C GLN A 13 13.05 -6.78 -11.92
N LEU A 14 12.27 -7.44 -11.06
CA LEU A 14 12.63 -7.65 -9.64
C LEU A 14 13.94 -8.44 -9.50
N GLU A 15 14.13 -9.48 -10.30
CA GLU A 15 15.34 -10.31 -10.28
C GLU A 15 16.56 -9.54 -10.80
N ALA A 16 16.41 -8.80 -11.90
CA ALA A 16 17.46 -7.95 -12.44
C ALA A 16 17.93 -6.92 -11.40
N ILE A 17 17.00 -6.18 -10.80
CA ILE A 17 17.32 -5.15 -9.78
C ILE A 17 18.03 -5.78 -8.58
N LYS A 18 17.57 -6.94 -8.09
CA LYS A 18 18.23 -7.66 -6.99
C LYS A 18 19.67 -8.04 -7.35
N ALA A 19 19.92 -8.51 -8.57
CA ALA A 19 21.26 -8.87 -9.02
C ALA A 19 22.19 -7.65 -9.05
N PHE A 20 21.72 -6.52 -9.58
CA PHE A 20 22.47 -5.26 -9.59
C PHE A 20 22.80 -4.77 -8.18
N LEU A 21 21.81 -4.72 -7.29
CA LEU A 21 22.01 -4.26 -5.90
C LEU A 21 23.02 -5.15 -5.15
N LYS A 22 22.95 -6.48 -5.33
CA LYS A 22 23.92 -7.41 -4.75
C LYS A 22 25.33 -7.21 -5.30
N ALA A 23 25.48 -7.03 -6.62
CA ALA A 23 26.78 -6.81 -7.25
C ALA A 23 27.45 -5.53 -6.73
N LEU A 24 26.66 -4.50 -6.42
CA LEU A 24 27.12 -3.24 -5.84
C LEU A 24 27.27 -3.29 -4.30
N LYS A 25 27.01 -4.43 -3.66
CA LYS A 25 27.03 -4.60 -2.20
C LYS A 25 26.11 -3.61 -1.46
N ILE A 26 24.99 -3.25 -2.08
CA ILE A 26 23.98 -2.38 -1.50
C ILE A 26 23.00 -3.23 -0.70
N ASN A 27 22.81 -2.90 0.58
CA ASN A 27 21.78 -3.52 1.40
C ASN A 27 20.39 -3.03 0.96
N PHE A 28 19.44 -3.94 0.84
CA PHE A 28 18.06 -3.62 0.47
C PHE A 28 17.07 -4.39 1.34
N GLU A 29 15.93 -3.76 1.58
CA GLU A 29 14.82 -4.35 2.32
C GLU A 29 13.72 -4.75 1.33
N LYS A 30 13.22 -5.98 1.46
CA LYS A 30 12.03 -6.40 0.73
C LYS A 30 10.82 -6.04 1.59
N LYS A 31 10.08 -5.02 1.17
CA LYS A 31 8.70 -4.84 1.64
C LYS A 31 7.80 -5.72 0.80
N GLU A 32 7.29 -6.79 1.39
CA GLU A 32 6.15 -7.49 0.80
C GLU A 32 4.96 -6.55 0.90
N TYR A 33 4.33 -6.25 -0.23
CA TYR A 33 2.97 -5.69 -0.21
C TYR A 33 2.09 -6.79 0.35
N THR A 34 1.91 -6.81 1.66
CA THR A 34 0.73 -7.43 2.22
C THR A 34 -0.43 -6.54 1.79
N GLU A 35 -1.22 -7.01 0.83
CA GLU A 35 -2.49 -6.37 0.44
C GLU A 35 -3.48 -6.29 1.61
N ASN A 36 -3.15 -6.96 2.72
CA ASN A 36 -3.85 -6.90 3.97
C ASN A 36 -3.63 -5.52 4.61
N TYR A 37 -4.71 -4.74 4.65
CA TYR A 37 -4.80 -3.56 5.50
C TYR A 37 -4.42 -3.89 6.94
N ASP A 38 -3.89 -2.89 7.64
CA ASP A 38 -3.54 -3.02 9.05
C ASP A 38 -4.74 -3.59 9.85
N PRO A 39 -4.54 -4.63 10.69
CA PRO A 39 -5.64 -5.26 11.40
C PRO A 39 -6.41 -4.31 12.33
N GLU A 40 -5.74 -3.33 12.94
CA GLU A 40 -6.39 -2.32 13.78
C GLU A 40 -7.23 -1.36 12.95
N PHE A 41 -6.74 -0.99 11.76
CA PHE A 41 -7.52 -0.23 10.78
C PHE A 41 -8.79 -0.99 10.39
N VAL A 42 -8.69 -2.27 9.99
CA VAL A 42 -9.84 -3.10 9.61
C VAL A 42 -10.83 -3.22 10.77
N LYS A 43 -10.34 -3.41 12.00
CA LYS A 43 -11.19 -3.47 13.20
C LYS A 43 -11.97 -2.18 13.41
N THR A 44 -11.33 -1.03 13.22
CA THR A 44 -11.98 0.28 13.38
C THR A 44 -13.09 0.49 12.36
N ILE A 45 -12.87 0.10 11.10
CA ILE A 45 -13.89 0.16 10.04
C ILE A 45 -15.09 -0.73 10.38
N LYS A 46 -14.87 -1.99 10.80
CA LYS A 46 -15.96 -2.90 11.17
C LYS A 46 -16.81 -2.36 12.33
N VAL A 47 -16.18 -1.75 13.33
CA VAL A 47 -16.91 -1.11 14.45
C VAL A 47 -17.75 0.08 13.96
N ALA A 48 -17.27 0.84 12.98
CA ALA A 48 -18.04 1.92 12.36
C ALA A 48 -19.23 1.37 11.55
N GLU A 49 -19.03 0.29 10.80
CA GLU A 49 -20.09 -0.40 10.04
C GLU A 49 -21.22 -0.90 10.97
N GLU A 50 -20.87 -1.52 12.11
CA GLU A 50 -21.85 -1.98 13.10
C GLU A 50 -22.67 -0.84 13.74
N ARG A 51 -22.06 0.34 13.88
CA ARG A 51 -22.74 1.53 14.43
C ARG A 51 -23.65 2.22 13.42
N ALA A 52 -23.53 1.88 12.13
CA ALA A 52 -24.22 2.53 11.01
C ALA A 52 -24.05 4.07 10.97
N ASP A 53 -23.05 4.60 11.65
CA ASP A 53 -22.74 6.03 11.75
C ASP A 53 -21.65 6.38 10.74
N TYR A 54 -21.95 6.14 9.46
CA TYR A 54 -21.05 6.47 8.37
C TYR A 54 -21.84 6.97 7.16
N LYS A 55 -21.23 7.89 6.42
CA LYS A 55 -21.76 8.37 5.14
C LYS A 55 -21.00 7.67 4.02
N THR A 56 -21.72 6.92 3.19
CA THR A 56 -21.14 6.35 1.98
C THR A 56 -20.89 7.49 0.98
N ILE A 57 -19.64 7.66 0.58
CA ILE A 57 -19.22 8.70 -0.36
C ILE A 57 -18.98 8.04 -1.72
N ASP A 58 -19.58 8.58 -2.79
CA ASP A 58 -19.24 8.17 -4.16
C ASP A 58 -17.86 8.72 -4.54
N PRO A 59 -16.87 7.87 -4.87
CA PRO A 59 -15.55 8.31 -5.31
C PRO A 59 -15.56 9.17 -6.58
N HIS A 60 -16.57 9.01 -7.45
CA HIS A 60 -16.71 9.77 -8.69
C HIS A 60 -17.44 11.10 -8.47
N ASN A 61 -18.07 11.29 -7.31
CA ASN A 61 -18.79 12.50 -6.97
C ASN A 61 -18.68 12.84 -5.47
N LEU A 62 -17.44 13.07 -5.05
CA LEU A 62 -17.07 13.31 -3.64
C LEU A 62 -17.84 14.50 -3.04
N TRP A 63 -17.97 15.60 -3.79
CA TRP A 63 -18.52 16.85 -3.28
C TRP A 63 -20.03 16.82 -3.05
N GLU A 64 -20.77 16.17 -3.95
CA GLU A 64 -22.23 16.01 -3.77
C GLU A 64 -22.54 14.97 -2.71
N SER A 65 -21.68 13.97 -2.53
CA SER A 65 -21.84 12.97 -1.47
C SER A 65 -21.53 13.52 -0.07
N LEU A 66 -20.84 14.66 0.04
CA LEU A 66 -20.47 15.27 1.33
C LEU A 66 -21.47 16.32 1.83
N LYS A 67 -22.29 16.92 0.95
CA LYS A 67 -23.43 17.77 1.33
C LYS A 67 -24.50 16.99 2.07
#